data_AF-A0A950B8R3-F1
#
_entry.id   AF-A0A950B8R3-F1
#
_cell.length_a   1.000
_cell.length_b   1.000
_cell.length_c   1.000
_cell.angle_alpha   90.00
_cell.angle_beta   90.00
_cell.angle_gamma   90.00
#
_symmetry.space_group_name_H-M   'P 1'
#
loop_
_entity.id
_entity.type
_entity.pdbx_description
1 polymer ?
#
loop_
_entity_poly.entity_id
_entity_poly.type
_entity_poly.pdbx_seq_one_letter_code
_entity_poly.pdbx_strand_id
1 'polypeptide(L)'
;MDAACFAFFALSLCVPSGYSYGSTAIALFTLIGLIAVRPKTATQPSTALLVGIMLLMGLLWSLSFDHWFSAAGWGYGAKYALAALSLWYLSKTGIRLLAIAWGLACGGVGALAIAVYQAIALQMPRASGFTNPIQYGGVAMYLGFATLALALLGRWSRLQTAALGLCGACGIYASFLSDSRGSWVVIPLLIAAIWSMAWLNGYRRLASMAAGAMVILGLILAVPAYNKLEQRSTEASQEISQYLKEPQKYAVTSVGQRLEQWRLAIHLIEQRPLTGWGLAGYPLAKQKMVDQGLAHPSVMEYGHAHNEILDMWVKRGLAGLILLLLFYAVPVCIFWPTPRRLGRADVEQRSKMLALRAAATLLPLAYFG
;
A
#
# COMPACT_ATOMS: atom_id res chain seq x y z
N MET A 1 1.63 19.13 14.99
CA MET A 1 2.16 18.06 14.11
C MET A 1 1.76 16.66 14.56
N ASP A 2 2.02 16.26 15.81
CA ASP A 2 1.65 14.91 16.29
C ASP A 2 0.17 14.57 16.12
N ALA A 3 -0.74 15.47 16.52
CA ALA A 3 -2.18 15.26 16.36
C ALA A 3 -2.61 15.07 14.89
N ALA A 4 -1.96 15.79 13.97
CA ALA A 4 -2.22 15.65 12.54
C ALA A 4 -1.71 14.29 12.00
N CYS A 5 -0.55 13.83 12.47
CA CYS A 5 -0.01 12.51 12.14
C CYS A 5 -0.88 11.38 12.73
N PHE A 6 -1.33 11.52 13.98
CA PHE A 6 -2.30 10.61 14.58
C PHE A 6 -3.58 10.56 13.74
N ALA A 7 -4.17 11.71 13.41
CA ALA A 7 -5.41 11.80 12.62
C ALA A 7 -5.26 11.21 11.22
N PHE A 8 -4.09 11.38 10.58
CA PHE A 8 -3.81 10.78 9.26
C PHE A 8 -4.01 9.27 9.27
N PHE A 9 -3.46 8.57 10.26
CA PHE A 9 -3.63 7.12 10.38
C PHE A 9 -5.01 6.75 10.95
N ALA A 10 -5.45 7.42 12.01
CA ALA A 10 -6.67 7.08 12.74
C ALA A 10 -7.95 7.24 11.92
N LEU A 11 -7.98 8.24 11.01
CA LEU A 11 -9.16 8.51 10.19
C LEU A 11 -9.09 7.85 8.80
N SER A 12 -7.96 7.23 8.43
CA SER A 12 -7.66 6.79 7.07
C SER A 12 -8.78 5.99 6.38
N LEU A 13 -9.45 5.10 7.11
CA LEU A 13 -10.53 4.25 6.61
C LEU A 13 -11.90 4.49 7.27
N CYS A 14 -11.94 5.35 8.29
CA CYS A 14 -13.07 5.46 9.21
C CYS A 14 -14.06 6.55 8.80
N VAL A 15 -13.61 7.52 8.00
CA VAL A 15 -14.39 8.70 7.59
C VAL A 15 -14.19 8.92 6.07
N PRO A 16 -15.19 9.44 5.34
CA PRO A 16 -15.01 9.82 3.95
C PRO A 16 -13.78 10.71 3.76
N SER A 17 -12.87 10.32 2.86
CA SER A 17 -11.60 11.03 2.63
C SER A 17 -10.75 11.25 3.89
N GLY A 18 -10.87 10.39 4.91
CA GLY A 18 -10.31 10.64 6.23
C GLY A 18 -8.79 10.85 6.28
N TYR A 19 -8.03 10.16 5.41
CA TYR A 19 -6.59 10.39 5.24
C TYR A 19 -6.25 11.82 4.78
N SER A 20 -7.18 12.49 4.08
CA SER A 20 -6.99 13.85 3.56
C SER A 20 -6.98 14.89 4.67
N TYR A 21 -7.76 14.72 5.74
CA TYR A 21 -7.77 15.68 6.86
C TYR A 21 -6.40 15.73 7.56
N GLY A 22 -5.85 14.56 7.90
CA GLY A 22 -4.53 14.47 8.54
C GLY A 22 -3.40 14.95 7.63
N SER A 23 -3.39 14.53 6.36
CA SER A 23 -2.35 14.95 5.40
C SER A 23 -2.41 16.44 5.07
N THR A 24 -3.62 17.02 4.93
CA THR A 24 -3.79 18.46 4.73
C THR A 24 -3.32 19.23 5.96
N ALA A 25 -3.67 18.79 7.17
CA ALA A 25 -3.19 19.42 8.40
C ALA A 25 -1.66 19.35 8.52
N ILE A 26 -1.03 18.22 8.17
CA ILE A 26 0.43 18.09 8.10
C ILE A 26 1.02 19.09 7.10
N ALA A 27 0.43 19.19 5.90
CA ALA A 27 0.91 20.11 4.87
C ALA A 27 0.78 21.57 5.32
N LEU A 28 -0.35 21.98 5.91
CA LEU A 28 -0.57 23.32 6.44
C LEU A 28 0.42 23.65 7.57
N PHE A 29 0.60 22.75 8.54
CA PHE A 29 1.59 22.94 9.61
C PHE A 29 3.02 22.97 9.08
N THR A 30 3.31 22.27 7.99
CA THR A 30 4.60 22.34 7.31
C THR A 30 4.81 23.73 6.70
N LEU A 31 3.82 24.27 5.98
CA LEU A 31 3.91 25.60 5.36
C LEU A 31 4.04 26.71 6.41
N ILE A 32 3.24 26.67 7.48
CA ILE A 32 3.34 27.61 8.61
C ILE A 32 4.69 27.45 9.30
N GLY A 33 5.11 26.21 9.52
CA GLY A 33 6.38 25.86 10.16
C GLY A 33 7.60 26.39 9.43
N LEU A 34 7.61 26.33 8.09
CA LEU A 34 8.68 26.90 7.26
C LEU A 34 8.86 28.41 7.45
N ILE A 35 7.77 29.13 7.71
CA ILE A 35 7.76 30.58 7.95
C ILE A 35 8.23 30.86 9.38
N ALA A 36 7.70 30.13 10.37
CA ALA A 36 7.92 30.39 11.79
C ALA A 36 9.26 29.85 12.32
N VAL A 37 9.70 28.68 11.85
CA VAL A 37 10.88 27.97 12.36
C VAL A 37 11.65 27.39 11.19
N ARG A 38 12.79 28.02 10.85
CA ARG A 38 13.68 27.49 9.82
C ARG A 38 14.61 26.43 10.42
N PRO A 39 14.44 25.14 10.10
CA PRO A 39 15.31 24.10 10.63
C PRO A 39 16.74 24.31 10.11
N LYS A 40 17.71 24.40 11.01
CA LYS A 40 19.13 24.61 10.69
C LYS A 40 19.91 23.30 10.47
N THR A 41 19.31 22.15 10.77
CA THR A 41 19.97 20.85 10.65
C THR A 41 20.14 20.45 9.19
N ALA A 42 21.28 19.85 8.84
CA ALA A 42 21.54 19.35 7.49
C ALA A 42 20.56 18.22 7.11
N THR A 43 20.24 18.08 5.82
CA THR A 43 19.33 17.03 5.34
C THR A 43 20.08 15.72 5.23
N GLN A 44 19.56 14.67 5.87
CA GLN A 44 20.15 13.34 5.77
C GLN A 44 20.02 12.82 4.33
N PRO A 45 21.04 12.10 3.79
CA PRO A 45 21.00 11.56 2.44
C PRO A 45 19.77 10.67 2.17
N SER A 46 19.34 9.89 3.17
CA SER A 46 18.13 9.07 3.07
C SER A 46 16.86 9.90 2.89
N THR A 47 16.74 11.02 3.61
CA THR A 47 15.61 11.94 3.45
C THR A 47 15.64 12.58 2.07
N ALA A 48 16.82 13.07 1.64
CA ALA A 48 16.97 13.69 0.33
C ALA A 48 16.60 12.73 -0.80
N LEU A 49 16.98 11.45 -0.69
CA LEU A 49 16.63 10.42 -1.66
C LEU A 49 15.12 10.14 -1.71
N LEU A 50 14.46 10.02 -0.57
CA LEU A 50 12.99 9.84 -0.52
C LEU A 50 12.26 11.04 -1.12
N VAL A 51 12.67 12.26 -0.76
CA VAL A 51 12.13 13.51 -1.31
C VAL A 51 12.33 13.55 -2.82
N GLY A 52 13.54 13.24 -3.30
CA GLY A 52 13.86 13.21 -4.73
C GLY A 52 12.99 12.23 -5.50
N ILE A 53 12.81 11.01 -4.99
CA ILE A 53 11.96 9.99 -5.63
C ILE A 53 10.49 10.39 -5.63
N MET A 54 9.98 10.99 -4.54
CA MET A 54 8.60 11.50 -4.50
C MET A 54 8.40 12.63 -5.51
N LEU A 55 9.36 13.54 -5.65
CA LEU A 55 9.29 14.62 -6.64
C LEU A 55 9.39 14.09 -8.07
N LEU A 56 10.26 13.12 -8.33
CA LEU A 56 10.35 12.47 -9.64
C LEU A 56 9.05 11.73 -9.99
N MET A 57 8.43 11.06 -9.02
CA MET A 57 7.13 10.41 -9.21
C MET A 57 6.03 11.45 -9.48
N GLY A 58 6.02 12.56 -8.74
CA GLY A 58 5.13 13.69 -8.99
C GLY A 58 5.29 14.27 -10.39
N LEU A 59 6.54 14.46 -10.83
CA LEU A 59 6.87 14.93 -12.18
C LEU A 59 6.37 13.95 -13.24
N LEU A 60 6.63 12.64 -13.07
CA LEU A 60 6.16 11.60 -13.99
C LEU A 60 4.64 11.64 -14.15
N TRP A 61 3.90 11.82 -13.06
CA TRP A 61 2.44 11.91 -13.09
C TRP A 61 1.91 13.23 -13.68
N SER A 62 2.64 14.34 -13.51
CA SER A 62 2.27 15.64 -14.07
C SER A 62 2.57 15.80 -15.55
N LEU A 63 3.64 15.17 -16.04
CA LEU A 63 3.96 15.18 -17.46
C LEU A 63 3.05 14.17 -18.17
N SER A 64 1.93 14.58 -18.76
CA SER A 64 1.34 13.74 -19.81
C SER A 64 2.26 13.83 -21.03
N PHE A 65 2.89 12.71 -21.42
CA PHE A 65 3.74 12.65 -22.61
C PHE A 65 3.02 13.09 -23.90
N ASP A 66 1.69 13.21 -23.86
CA ASP A 66 0.81 13.52 -24.99
C ASP A 66 0.20 14.94 -24.93
N HIS A 67 0.13 15.58 -23.75
CA HIS A 67 -0.43 16.92 -23.57
C HIS A 67 0.31 17.68 -22.46
N TRP A 68 0.72 18.93 -22.71
CA TRP A 68 1.44 19.73 -21.71
C TRP A 68 0.54 20.21 -20.55
N PHE A 69 -0.79 20.21 -20.73
CA PHE A 69 -1.76 20.75 -19.77
C PHE A 69 -2.89 19.77 -19.47
N SER A 70 -2.86 19.17 -18.27
CA SER A 70 -4.02 18.51 -17.67
C SER A 70 -4.11 18.88 -16.19
N ALA A 71 -5.22 19.50 -15.78
CA ALA A 71 -5.44 19.92 -14.38
C ALA A 71 -5.35 18.73 -13.40
N ALA A 72 -5.75 17.53 -13.84
CA ALA A 72 -5.62 16.30 -13.05
C ALA A 72 -4.15 15.90 -12.83
N GLY A 73 -3.30 16.00 -13.87
CA GLY A 73 -1.87 15.69 -13.80
C GLY A 73 -1.11 16.63 -12.84
N TRP A 74 -1.42 17.92 -12.89
CA TRP A 74 -0.89 18.91 -11.94
C TRP A 74 -1.40 18.66 -10.51
N GLY A 75 -2.63 18.19 -10.35
CA GLY A 75 -3.17 17.77 -9.05
C GLY A 75 -2.35 16.64 -8.41
N TYR A 76 -1.90 15.65 -9.19
CA TYR A 76 -1.02 14.59 -8.68
C TYR A 76 0.37 15.13 -8.31
N GLY A 77 0.99 15.92 -9.20
CA GLY A 77 2.30 16.52 -8.92
C GLY A 77 2.30 17.39 -7.66
N ALA A 78 1.27 18.22 -7.48
CA ALA A 78 1.11 19.04 -6.29
C ALA A 78 1.00 18.19 -5.01
N LYS A 79 0.26 17.07 -5.04
CA LYS A 79 0.16 16.13 -3.91
C LYS A 79 1.53 15.52 -3.57
N TYR A 80 2.28 15.06 -4.57
CA TYR A 80 3.63 14.53 -4.37
C TYR A 80 4.61 15.59 -3.85
N ALA A 81 4.56 16.82 -4.38
CA ALA A 81 5.39 17.93 -3.93
C ALA A 81 5.10 18.32 -2.48
N LEU A 82 3.81 18.44 -2.11
CA LEU A 82 3.40 18.73 -0.73
C LEU A 82 3.78 17.59 0.23
N ALA A 83 3.64 16.34 -0.20
CA ALA A 83 4.05 15.19 0.59
C ALA A 83 5.57 15.13 0.76
N ALA A 84 6.36 15.43 -0.27
CA ALA A 84 7.81 15.51 -0.22
C ALA A 84 8.29 16.64 0.71
N LEU A 85 7.66 17.82 0.61
CA LEU A 85 7.93 18.95 1.50
C LEU A 85 7.59 18.61 2.96
N SER A 86 6.44 17.97 3.18
CA SER A 86 6.00 17.50 4.50
C SER A 86 6.99 16.48 5.07
N LEU A 87 7.42 15.49 4.28
CA LEU A 87 8.41 14.51 4.69
C LEU A 87 9.74 15.17 5.07
N TRP A 88 10.22 16.11 4.24
CA TRP A 88 11.44 16.85 4.52
C TRP A 88 11.33 17.60 5.84
N TYR A 89 10.25 18.36 6.05
CA TYR A 89 10.06 19.15 7.26
C TYR A 89 9.89 18.28 8.52
N LEU A 90 9.09 17.21 8.43
CA LEU A 90 8.91 16.22 9.50
C LEU A 90 10.22 15.55 9.90
N SER A 91 11.15 15.33 8.96
CA SER A 91 12.47 14.79 9.26
C SER A 91 13.33 15.71 10.13
N LYS A 92 12.98 17.01 10.21
CA LYS A 92 13.68 18.03 11.00
C LYS A 92 13.05 18.23 12.37
N THR A 93 11.72 18.20 12.44
CA THR A 93 10.98 18.46 13.67
C THR A 93 10.76 17.20 14.52
N GLY A 94 10.78 16.02 13.89
CA GLY A 94 10.42 14.76 14.52
C GLY A 94 8.91 14.63 14.81
N ILE A 95 8.48 13.42 15.13
CA ILE A 95 7.12 13.08 15.55
C ILE A 95 7.19 12.09 16.70
N ARG A 96 6.33 12.26 17.70
CA ARG A 96 6.26 11.32 18.82
C ARG A 96 5.78 9.96 18.32
N LEU A 97 6.53 8.91 18.66
CA LEU A 97 6.17 7.52 18.32
C LEU A 97 4.75 7.15 18.78
N LEU A 98 4.31 7.66 19.94
CA LEU A 98 2.96 7.41 20.45
C LEU A 98 1.86 7.88 19.49
N ALA A 99 2.05 8.99 18.78
CA ALA A 99 1.07 9.50 17.82
C ALA A 99 0.95 8.57 16.61
N ILE A 100 2.06 8.02 16.12
CA ILE A 100 2.09 7.06 15.03
C ILE A 100 1.46 5.73 15.50
N ALA A 101 1.91 5.21 16.64
CA ALA A 101 1.50 3.90 17.13
C ALA A 101 0.00 3.83 17.42
N TRP A 102 -0.52 4.81 18.16
CA TRP A 102 -1.95 4.85 18.46
C TRP A 102 -2.78 5.35 17.28
N GLY A 103 -2.22 6.15 16.36
CA GLY A 103 -2.89 6.51 15.12
C GLY A 103 -3.16 5.27 14.25
N LEU A 104 -2.14 4.42 14.06
CA LEU A 104 -2.27 3.14 13.34
C LEU A 104 -3.27 2.21 14.04
N ALA A 105 -3.17 2.07 15.36
CA ALA A 105 -4.05 1.23 16.16
C ALA A 105 -5.52 1.67 16.06
N CYS A 106 -5.80 2.97 16.27
CA CYS A 106 -7.14 3.53 16.13
C CYS A 106 -7.66 3.43 14.69
N GLY A 107 -6.78 3.57 13.69
CA GLY A 107 -7.13 3.36 12.28
C GLY A 107 -7.60 1.93 12.01
N GLY A 108 -6.89 0.93 12.55
CA GLY A 108 -7.30 -0.48 12.45
C GLY A 108 -8.63 -0.78 13.13
N VAL A 109 -8.87 -0.20 14.32
CA VAL A 109 -10.16 -0.33 15.04
C VAL A 109 -11.30 0.33 14.26
N GLY A 110 -11.11 1.55 13.77
CA GLY A 110 -12.15 2.24 13.03
C GLY A 110 -12.41 1.61 11.64
N ALA A 111 -11.40 1.02 11.01
CA ALA A 111 -11.60 0.16 9.83
C ALA A 111 -12.47 -1.06 10.16
N LEU A 112 -12.28 -1.70 11.32
CA LEU A 112 -13.18 -2.78 11.71
C LEU A 112 -14.61 -2.28 11.95
N ALA A 113 -14.76 -1.14 12.64
CA ALA A 113 -16.07 -0.57 12.92
C ALA A 113 -16.87 -0.29 11.62
N ILE A 114 -16.23 0.31 10.61
CA ILE A 114 -16.86 0.55 9.31
C ILE A 114 -17.15 -0.77 8.57
N ALA A 115 -16.22 -1.72 8.59
CA ALA A 115 -16.43 -3.01 7.92
C ALA A 115 -17.60 -3.80 8.54
N VAL A 116 -17.71 -3.82 9.87
CA VAL A 116 -18.81 -4.46 10.59
C VAL A 116 -20.13 -3.74 10.33
N TYR A 117 -20.13 -2.40 10.35
CA TYR A 117 -21.31 -1.62 10.00
C TYR A 117 -21.80 -1.95 8.58
N GLN A 118 -20.91 -1.98 7.60
CA GLN A 118 -21.26 -2.34 6.23
C GLN A 118 -21.73 -3.78 6.09
N ALA A 119 -21.08 -4.73 6.76
CA ALA A 119 -21.44 -6.15 6.68
C ALA A 119 -22.76 -6.48 7.38
N ILE A 120 -22.97 -5.95 8.59
CA ILE A 120 -24.13 -6.32 9.43
C ILE A 120 -25.30 -5.35 9.24
N ALA A 121 -25.07 -4.04 9.32
CA ALA A 121 -26.16 -3.07 9.26
C ALA A 121 -26.63 -2.84 7.82
N LEU A 122 -25.69 -2.75 6.87
CA LEU A 122 -26.00 -2.54 5.45
C LEU A 122 -26.10 -3.83 4.64
N GLN A 123 -25.81 -5.00 5.24
CA GLN A 123 -25.85 -6.31 4.56
C GLN A 123 -25.03 -6.34 3.27
N MET A 124 -23.95 -5.57 3.22
CA MET A 124 -23.07 -5.53 2.05
C MET A 124 -22.27 -6.84 1.98
N PRO A 125 -22.15 -7.46 0.79
CA PRO A 125 -21.41 -8.71 0.64
C PRO A 125 -19.89 -8.55 0.86
N ARG A 126 -19.38 -7.32 0.78
CA ARG A 126 -17.98 -6.97 0.98
C ARG A 126 -17.86 -5.58 1.59
N ALA A 127 -16.98 -5.43 2.57
CA ALA A 127 -16.62 -4.12 3.08
C ALA A 127 -15.77 -3.34 2.06
N SER A 128 -16.17 -2.12 1.75
CA SER A 128 -15.43 -1.20 0.87
C SER A 128 -15.03 0.10 1.57
N GLY A 129 -15.57 0.34 2.77
CA GLY A 129 -15.50 1.62 3.44
C GLY A 129 -15.98 2.73 2.52
N PHE A 130 -15.18 3.79 2.42
CA PHE A 130 -15.40 4.94 1.53
C PHE A 130 -14.50 4.91 0.29
N THR A 131 -14.00 3.73 -0.09
CA THR A 131 -13.19 3.50 -1.29
C THR A 131 -13.65 2.19 -1.96
N ASN A 132 -12.79 1.52 -2.73
CA ASN A 132 -13.03 0.18 -3.23
C ASN A 132 -12.52 -0.90 -2.24
N PRO A 133 -13.11 -2.11 -2.24
CA PRO A 133 -12.73 -3.18 -1.32
C PRO A 133 -11.25 -3.58 -1.37
N ILE A 134 -10.59 -3.47 -2.53
CA ILE A 134 -9.19 -3.85 -2.70
C ILE A 134 -8.28 -2.87 -1.94
N GLN A 135 -8.47 -1.57 -2.15
CA GLN A 135 -7.75 -0.53 -1.44
C GLN A 135 -8.08 -0.55 0.05
N TYR A 136 -9.36 -0.71 0.40
CA TYR A 136 -9.79 -0.81 1.78
C TYR A 136 -9.09 -1.96 2.53
N GLY A 137 -9.12 -3.16 1.94
CA GLY A 137 -8.43 -4.33 2.47
C GLY A 137 -6.93 -4.14 2.58
N GLY A 138 -6.28 -3.59 1.54
CA GLY A 138 -4.84 -3.31 1.54
C GLY A 138 -4.41 -2.34 2.65
N VAL A 139 -5.10 -1.19 2.79
CA VAL A 139 -4.84 -0.23 3.87
C VAL A 139 -5.06 -0.90 5.24
N ALA A 140 -6.18 -1.59 5.43
CA ALA A 140 -6.53 -2.22 6.70
C ALA A 140 -5.50 -3.29 7.12
N MET A 141 -5.03 -4.10 6.15
CA MET A 141 -3.99 -5.09 6.35
C MET A 141 -2.68 -4.44 6.80
N TYR A 142 -2.26 -3.36 6.13
CA TYR A 142 -1.09 -2.57 6.53
C TYR A 142 -1.25 -2.01 7.96
N LEU A 143 -2.36 -1.36 8.28
CA LEU A 143 -2.61 -0.80 9.61
C LEU A 143 -2.52 -1.88 10.69
N GLY A 144 -3.09 -3.06 10.43
CA GLY A 144 -3.03 -4.21 11.32
C GLY A 144 -1.61 -4.70 11.55
N PHE A 145 -0.88 -5.05 10.48
CA PHE A 145 0.48 -5.58 10.56
C PHE A 145 1.50 -4.58 11.08
N ALA A 146 1.38 -3.30 10.73
CA ALA A 146 2.21 -2.23 11.28
C ALA A 146 1.98 -2.07 12.80
N THR A 147 0.73 -2.13 13.25
CA THR A 147 0.40 -2.08 14.69
C THR A 147 0.92 -3.33 15.43
N LEU A 148 0.81 -4.52 14.84
CA LEU A 148 1.39 -5.76 15.39
C LEU A 148 2.92 -5.68 15.48
N ALA A 149 3.60 -5.20 14.45
CA ALA A 149 5.04 -4.99 14.48
C ALA A 149 5.45 -4.02 15.60
N LEU A 150 4.66 -2.96 15.81
CA LEU A 150 4.84 -2.03 16.92
C LEU A 150 4.65 -2.70 18.29
N ALA A 151 3.59 -3.49 18.46
CA ALA A 151 3.31 -4.22 19.69
C ALA A 151 4.45 -5.19 20.05
N LEU A 152 4.87 -6.01 19.09
CA LEU A 152 5.85 -7.09 19.29
C LEU A 152 7.26 -6.55 19.51
N LEU A 153 7.70 -5.56 18.72
CA LEU A 153 9.09 -5.13 18.71
C LEU A 153 9.36 -3.91 19.58
N GLY A 154 8.32 -3.15 19.96
CA GLY A 154 8.47 -1.87 20.65
C GLY A 154 8.84 -1.95 22.14
N ARG A 155 8.70 -3.12 22.78
CA ARG A 155 8.86 -3.33 24.24
C ARG A 155 8.03 -2.35 25.08
N TRP A 156 6.71 -2.39 24.87
CA TRP A 156 5.75 -1.61 25.67
C TRP A 156 5.46 -2.29 27.01
N SER A 157 4.66 -1.64 27.86
CA SER A 157 4.09 -2.35 29.02
C SER A 157 3.22 -3.52 28.55
N ARG A 158 2.97 -4.51 29.41
CA ARG A 158 2.13 -5.68 29.06
C ARG A 158 0.75 -5.27 28.58
N LEU A 159 0.13 -4.28 29.25
CA LEU A 159 -1.18 -3.75 28.87
C LEU A 159 -1.14 -3.05 27.51
N GLN A 160 -0.13 -2.21 27.25
CA GLN A 160 0.01 -1.53 25.96
C GLN A 160 0.28 -2.51 24.83
N THR A 161 1.09 -3.54 25.08
CA THR A 161 1.37 -4.60 24.10
C THR A 161 0.10 -5.36 23.75
N ALA A 162 -0.70 -5.75 24.76
CA ALA A 162 -1.98 -6.42 24.55
C ALA A 162 -2.98 -5.53 23.80
N ALA A 163 -3.08 -4.25 24.15
CA ALA A 163 -3.97 -3.30 23.49
C ALA A 163 -3.58 -3.06 22.02
N LEU A 164 -2.29 -2.81 21.73
CA LEU A 164 -1.81 -2.70 20.35
C LEU A 164 -2.00 -4.01 19.58
N GLY A 165 -1.79 -5.15 20.22
CA GLY A 165 -2.06 -6.48 19.64
C GLY A 165 -3.51 -6.64 19.21
N LEU A 166 -4.46 -6.30 20.09
CA LEU A 166 -5.89 -6.34 19.81
C LEU A 166 -6.29 -5.37 18.70
N CYS A 167 -5.82 -4.11 18.75
CA CYS A 167 -6.08 -3.13 17.69
C CYS A 167 -5.50 -3.57 16.34
N GLY A 168 -4.31 -4.19 16.34
CA GLY A 168 -3.71 -4.76 15.14
C GLY A 168 -4.56 -5.89 14.55
N ALA A 169 -5.10 -6.77 15.39
CA ALA A 169 -6.03 -7.81 14.98
C ALA A 169 -7.32 -7.23 14.37
N CYS A 170 -7.83 -6.10 14.87
CA CYS A 170 -8.97 -5.41 14.28
C CYS A 170 -8.70 -5.01 12.82
N GLY A 171 -7.54 -4.42 12.52
CA GLY A 171 -7.18 -4.02 11.15
C GLY A 171 -7.09 -5.21 10.19
N ILE A 172 -6.49 -6.32 10.63
CA ILE A 172 -6.43 -7.56 9.85
C ILE A 172 -7.84 -8.10 9.59
N TYR A 173 -8.68 -8.16 10.63
CA TYR A 173 -10.04 -8.68 10.49
C TYR A 173 -10.90 -7.80 9.58
N ALA A 174 -10.74 -6.47 9.63
CA ALA A 174 -11.37 -5.55 8.69
C ALA A 174 -10.95 -5.84 7.24
N SER A 175 -9.69 -6.21 6.99
CA SER A 175 -9.23 -6.63 5.67
C SER A 175 -9.88 -7.95 5.22
N PHE A 176 -10.13 -8.90 6.12
CA PHE A 176 -10.87 -10.13 5.76
C PHE A 176 -12.31 -9.84 5.36
N LEU A 177 -12.99 -8.92 6.05
CA LEU A 177 -14.36 -8.50 5.72
C LEU A 177 -14.48 -7.78 4.36
N SER A 178 -13.36 -7.26 3.82
CA SER A 178 -13.34 -6.68 2.47
C SER A 178 -13.39 -7.73 1.34
N ASP A 179 -13.15 -9.01 1.66
CA ASP A 179 -13.05 -10.12 0.69
C ASP A 179 -12.03 -9.85 -0.45
N SER A 180 -11.07 -8.94 -0.21
CA SER A 180 -9.97 -8.63 -1.13
C SER A 180 -8.89 -9.72 -1.05
N ARG A 181 -8.99 -10.71 -1.94
CA ARG A 181 -8.04 -11.84 -2.02
C ARG A 181 -6.58 -11.38 -2.16
N GLY A 182 -6.34 -10.28 -2.87
CA GLY A 182 -5.00 -9.72 -3.05
C GLY A 182 -4.34 -9.33 -1.73
N SER A 183 -5.12 -8.82 -0.78
CA SER A 183 -4.61 -8.46 0.55
C SER A 183 -4.20 -9.69 1.38
N TRP A 184 -4.78 -10.87 1.10
CA TRP A 184 -4.44 -12.12 1.79
C TRP A 184 -3.15 -12.74 1.26
N VAL A 185 -2.91 -12.64 -0.04
CA VAL A 185 -1.69 -13.15 -0.70
C VAL A 185 -0.43 -12.49 -0.12
N VAL A 186 -0.54 -11.25 0.38
CA VAL A 186 0.57 -10.49 0.95
C VAL A 186 0.87 -10.88 2.41
N ILE A 187 -0.03 -11.60 3.10
CA ILE A 187 0.16 -12.00 4.52
C ILE A 187 1.48 -12.77 4.75
N PRO A 188 1.83 -13.83 3.99
CA PRO A 188 3.07 -14.55 4.21
C PRO A 188 4.30 -13.64 4.05
N LEU A 189 4.25 -12.70 3.10
CA LEU A 189 5.32 -11.72 2.88
C LEU A 189 5.49 -10.78 4.08
N LEU A 190 4.39 -10.26 4.64
CA LEU A 190 4.45 -9.38 5.82
C LEU A 190 4.93 -10.14 7.07
N ILE A 191 4.46 -11.38 7.28
CA ILE A 191 4.94 -12.23 8.37
C ILE A 191 6.43 -12.51 8.21
N ALA A 192 6.89 -12.89 7.01
CA ALA A 192 8.30 -13.15 6.73
C ALA A 192 9.17 -11.88 6.90
N ALA A 193 8.65 -10.70 6.53
CA ALA A 193 9.32 -9.43 6.73
C ALA A 193 9.48 -9.11 8.23
N ILE A 194 8.41 -9.21 9.03
CA ILE A 194 8.49 -9.02 10.49
C ILE A 194 9.46 -10.03 11.12
N TRP A 195 9.34 -11.30 10.73
CA TRP A 195 10.18 -12.38 11.24
C TRP A 195 11.66 -12.14 10.94
N SER A 196 12.01 -11.82 9.68
CA SER A 196 13.39 -11.55 9.28
C SER A 196 13.97 -10.31 9.97
N MET A 197 13.22 -9.20 10.04
CA MET A 197 13.64 -8.00 10.75
C MET A 197 13.86 -8.26 12.25
N ALA A 198 13.00 -9.05 12.88
CA ALA A 198 13.14 -9.42 14.29
C ALA A 198 14.32 -10.39 14.53
N TRP A 199 14.48 -11.39 13.65
CA TRP A 199 15.56 -12.38 13.69
C TRP A 199 16.94 -11.72 13.60
N LEU A 200 17.11 -10.82 12.62
CA LEU A 200 18.35 -10.09 12.39
C LEU A 200 18.78 -9.26 13.62
N ASN A 201 17.84 -8.87 14.47
CA ASN A 201 18.08 -8.01 15.63
C ASN A 201 17.98 -8.75 16.98
N GLY A 202 18.05 -10.09 16.97
CA GLY A 202 18.15 -10.90 18.19
C GLY A 202 16.82 -11.27 18.85
N TYR A 203 15.68 -10.98 18.23
CA TYR A 203 14.34 -11.29 18.76
C TYR A 203 13.81 -12.66 18.28
N ARG A 204 14.70 -13.64 18.03
CA ARG A 204 14.38 -14.91 17.33
C ARG A 204 13.19 -15.67 17.94
N ARG A 205 13.20 -15.89 19.26
CA ARG A 205 12.14 -16.64 19.95
C ARG A 205 10.79 -15.93 19.86
N LEU A 206 10.76 -14.62 20.12
CA LEU A 206 9.55 -13.81 20.01
C LEU A 206 9.03 -13.78 18.57
N ALA A 207 9.93 -13.63 17.59
CA ALA A 207 9.61 -13.61 16.18
C ALA A 207 8.95 -14.92 15.72
N SER A 208 9.54 -16.07 16.08
CA SER A 208 9.00 -17.38 15.72
C SER A 208 7.66 -17.67 16.42
N MET A 209 7.52 -17.29 17.70
CA MET A 209 6.24 -17.43 18.41
C MET A 209 5.15 -16.55 17.81
N ALA A 210 5.45 -15.29 17.50
CA ALA A 210 4.49 -14.38 16.90
C ALA A 210 4.11 -14.77 15.48
N ALA A 211 5.08 -15.20 14.66
CA ALA A 211 4.81 -15.75 13.33
C ALA A 211 3.93 -17.00 13.41
N GLY A 212 4.25 -17.94 14.30
CA GLY A 212 3.42 -19.12 14.55
C GLY A 212 2.00 -18.76 14.98
N ALA A 213 1.85 -17.82 15.92
CA ALA A 213 0.53 -17.35 16.37
C ALA A 213 -0.27 -16.68 15.25
N MET A 214 0.35 -15.84 14.41
CA MET A 214 -0.31 -15.23 13.26
C MET A 214 -0.73 -16.26 12.20
N VAL A 215 0.11 -17.27 11.95
CA VAL A 215 -0.23 -18.38 11.05
C VAL A 215 -1.39 -19.20 11.60
N ILE A 216 -1.35 -19.57 12.88
CA ILE A 216 -2.43 -20.32 13.55
C ILE A 216 -3.73 -19.51 13.51
N LEU A 217 -3.68 -18.22 13.84
CA LEU A 217 -4.85 -17.35 13.77
C LEU A 217 -5.38 -17.27 12.33
N GLY A 218 -4.50 -17.13 11.33
CA GLY A 218 -4.85 -17.16 9.92
C GLY A 218 -5.55 -18.46 9.52
N LEU A 219 -5.05 -19.62 9.98
CA LEU A 219 -5.69 -20.92 9.74
C LEU A 219 -7.06 -21.01 10.42
N ILE A 220 -7.19 -20.58 11.68
CA ILE A 220 -8.46 -20.56 12.41
C ILE A 220 -9.49 -19.68 11.68
N LEU A 221 -9.08 -18.50 11.20
CA LEU A 221 -9.97 -17.60 10.43
C LEU A 221 -10.28 -18.17 9.03
N ALA A 222 -9.39 -18.96 8.45
CA ALA A 222 -9.60 -19.59 7.16
C ALA A 222 -10.54 -20.80 7.23
N VAL A 223 -10.63 -21.51 8.36
CA VAL A 223 -11.47 -22.71 8.51
C VAL A 223 -12.96 -22.44 8.22
N PRO A 224 -13.62 -21.43 8.81
CA PRO A 224 -15.00 -21.08 8.47
C PRO A 224 -15.16 -20.66 7.00
N ALA A 225 -14.10 -20.15 6.39
CA ALA A 225 -14.07 -19.70 5.01
C ALA A 225 -13.55 -20.78 4.04
N TYR A 226 -13.24 -22.00 4.50
CA TYR A 226 -12.53 -23.01 3.70
C TYR A 226 -13.32 -23.37 2.44
N ASN A 227 -14.60 -23.69 2.57
CA ASN A 227 -15.47 -24.03 1.43
C ASN A 227 -15.53 -22.89 0.42
N LYS A 228 -15.57 -21.64 0.90
CA LYS A 228 -15.57 -20.44 0.04
C LYS A 228 -14.22 -20.28 -0.65
N LEU A 229 -13.10 -20.46 0.06
CA LEU A 229 -11.74 -20.42 -0.48
C LEU A 229 -11.52 -21.48 -1.56
N GLU A 230 -11.93 -22.71 -1.30
CA GLU A 230 -11.85 -23.84 -2.23
C GLU A 230 -12.68 -23.57 -3.49
N GLN A 231 -13.94 -23.15 -3.32
CA GLN A 231 -14.80 -22.77 -4.44
C GLN A 231 -14.15 -21.65 -5.26
N ARG A 232 -13.66 -20.58 -4.62
CA ARG A 232 -13.01 -19.45 -5.31
C ARG A 232 -11.73 -19.84 -6.04
N SER A 233 -10.94 -20.75 -5.48
CA SER A 233 -9.72 -21.28 -6.09
C SER A 233 -10.05 -22.11 -7.34
N THR A 234 -11.09 -22.95 -7.22
CA THR A 234 -11.58 -23.78 -8.32
C THR A 234 -12.17 -22.93 -9.44
N GLU A 235 -13.03 -21.95 -9.12
CA GLU A 235 -13.57 -20.96 -10.05
C GLU A 235 -12.45 -20.24 -10.81
N ALA A 236 -11.44 -19.73 -10.09
CA ALA A 236 -10.33 -19.03 -10.73
C ALA A 236 -9.53 -19.95 -11.68
N SER A 237 -9.26 -21.18 -11.26
CA SER A 237 -8.52 -22.16 -12.08
C SER A 237 -9.31 -22.57 -13.34
N GLN A 238 -10.63 -22.70 -13.21
CA GLN A 238 -11.53 -22.96 -14.32
C GLN A 238 -11.59 -21.77 -15.28
N GLU A 239 -11.74 -20.53 -14.78
CA GLU A 239 -11.74 -19.32 -15.61
C GLU A 239 -10.43 -19.15 -16.38
N ILE A 240 -9.27 -19.43 -15.75
CA ILE A 240 -7.97 -19.42 -16.45
C ILE A 240 -7.98 -20.43 -17.60
N SER A 241 -8.38 -21.67 -17.30
CA SER A 241 -8.39 -22.76 -18.29
C SER A 241 -9.35 -22.48 -19.44
N GLN A 242 -10.50 -21.88 -19.15
CA GLN A 242 -11.51 -21.49 -20.14
C GLN A 242 -11.01 -20.34 -21.01
N TYR A 243 -10.42 -19.30 -20.41
CA TYR A 243 -9.81 -18.20 -21.15
C TYR A 243 -8.70 -18.67 -22.09
N LEU A 244 -7.83 -19.59 -21.65
CA LEU A 244 -6.76 -20.12 -22.51
C LEU A 244 -7.30 -20.90 -23.73
N LYS A 245 -8.49 -21.49 -23.64
CA LYS A 245 -9.14 -22.23 -24.73
C LYS A 245 -9.92 -21.32 -25.68
N GLU A 246 -10.74 -20.42 -25.11
CA GLU A 246 -11.60 -19.51 -25.88
C GLU A 246 -11.47 -18.07 -25.32
N PRO A 247 -10.36 -17.34 -25.59
CA PRO A 247 -10.10 -16.04 -24.99
C PRO A 247 -11.23 -15.03 -25.21
N GLN A 248 -11.77 -14.98 -26.44
CA GLN A 248 -12.84 -14.03 -26.81
C GLN A 248 -14.13 -14.28 -26.03
N LYS A 249 -14.44 -15.52 -25.68
CA LYS A 249 -15.67 -15.87 -24.95
C LYS A 249 -15.54 -15.58 -23.46
N TYR A 250 -14.36 -15.83 -22.90
CA TYR A 250 -14.14 -15.78 -21.45
C TYR A 250 -13.40 -14.52 -21.00
N ALA A 251 -13.02 -13.60 -21.89
CA ALA A 251 -12.44 -12.30 -21.53
C ALA A 251 -13.37 -11.42 -20.67
N VAL A 252 -14.66 -11.75 -20.56
CA VAL A 252 -15.64 -11.03 -19.72
C VAL A 252 -15.70 -11.53 -18.27
N THR A 253 -15.07 -12.67 -17.95
CA THR A 253 -15.03 -13.17 -16.55
C THR A 253 -14.06 -12.33 -15.72
N SER A 254 -14.10 -12.44 -14.38
CA SER A 254 -13.23 -11.62 -13.54
C SER A 254 -11.76 -11.92 -13.74
N VAL A 255 -11.38 -13.19 -13.92
CA VAL A 255 -10.00 -13.57 -14.20
C VAL A 255 -9.68 -13.36 -15.68
N GLY A 256 -10.61 -13.69 -16.59
CA GLY A 256 -10.43 -13.48 -18.02
C GLY A 256 -10.20 -12.02 -18.40
N GLN A 257 -10.90 -11.08 -17.76
CA GLN A 257 -10.67 -9.65 -17.93
C GLN A 257 -9.23 -9.26 -17.57
N ARG A 258 -8.70 -9.75 -16.43
CA ARG A 258 -7.31 -9.46 -16.04
C ARG A 258 -6.31 -10.06 -17.02
N LEU A 259 -6.51 -11.31 -17.41
CA LEU A 259 -5.64 -11.99 -18.36
C LEU A 259 -5.64 -11.28 -19.72
N GLU A 260 -6.80 -10.85 -20.21
CA GLU A 260 -6.91 -10.12 -21.48
C GLU A 260 -6.25 -8.74 -21.39
N GLN A 261 -6.44 -8.01 -20.28
CA GLN A 261 -5.75 -6.74 -20.05
C GLN A 261 -4.23 -6.92 -19.99
N TRP A 262 -3.74 -7.98 -19.35
CA TRP A 262 -2.30 -8.28 -19.25
C TRP A 262 -1.72 -8.67 -20.60
N ARG A 263 -2.40 -9.55 -21.34
CA ARG A 263 -2.02 -9.96 -22.70
C ARG A 263 -1.91 -8.74 -23.61
N LEU A 264 -2.93 -7.89 -23.62
CA LEU A 264 -2.95 -6.68 -24.43
C LEU A 264 -1.87 -5.68 -23.98
N ALA A 265 -1.69 -5.47 -22.68
CA ALA A 265 -0.66 -4.58 -22.16
C ALA A 265 0.74 -5.04 -22.56
N ILE A 266 1.05 -6.34 -22.44
CA ILE A 266 2.32 -6.93 -22.87
C ILE A 266 2.53 -6.73 -24.37
N HIS A 267 1.52 -7.04 -25.19
CA HIS A 267 1.58 -6.85 -26.64
C HIS A 267 1.85 -5.39 -27.03
N LEU A 268 1.23 -4.44 -26.33
CA LEU A 268 1.47 -3.02 -26.54
C LEU A 268 2.85 -2.58 -26.02
N ILE A 269 3.32 -3.12 -24.90
CA ILE A 269 4.68 -2.89 -24.38
C ILE A 269 5.72 -3.31 -25.42
N GLU A 270 5.56 -4.47 -26.07
CA GLU A 270 6.49 -4.96 -27.09
C GLU A 270 6.66 -3.98 -28.26
N GLN A 271 5.62 -3.22 -28.61
CA GLN A 271 5.66 -2.21 -29.66
C GLN A 271 6.39 -0.93 -29.23
N ARG A 272 6.33 -0.55 -27.95
CA ARG A 272 6.93 0.69 -27.40
C ARG A 272 7.53 0.48 -25.99
N PRO A 273 8.55 -0.38 -25.83
CA PRO A 273 8.99 -0.80 -24.50
C PRO A 273 9.71 0.32 -23.73
N LEU A 274 10.37 1.24 -24.43
CA LEU A 274 11.17 2.31 -23.83
C LEU A 274 10.32 3.54 -23.47
N THR A 275 9.47 4.00 -24.38
CA THR A 275 8.69 5.23 -24.22
C THR A 275 7.28 4.99 -23.66
N GLY A 276 6.74 3.79 -23.85
CA GLY A 276 5.32 3.51 -23.63
C GLY A 276 4.41 4.21 -24.65
N TRP A 277 3.11 4.12 -24.39
CA TRP A 277 2.02 4.65 -25.22
C TRP A 277 1.45 5.98 -24.71
N GLY A 278 1.89 6.47 -23.55
CA GLY A 278 1.32 7.65 -22.93
C GLY A 278 -0.06 7.40 -22.30
N LEU A 279 -0.56 8.40 -21.58
CA LEU A 279 -1.86 8.32 -20.92
C LEU A 279 -3.02 8.46 -21.91
N ALA A 280 -2.85 9.28 -22.95
CA ALA A 280 -3.87 9.47 -23.99
C ALA A 280 -3.71 8.43 -25.11
N GLY A 281 -2.47 8.03 -25.44
CA GLY A 281 -2.23 7.04 -26.48
C GLY A 281 -2.57 5.61 -26.09
N TYR A 282 -2.50 5.23 -24.80
CA TYR A 282 -2.84 3.87 -24.38
C TYR A 282 -4.32 3.50 -24.67
N PRO A 283 -5.34 4.30 -24.30
CA PRO A 283 -6.73 4.03 -24.69
C PRO A 283 -6.95 3.92 -26.21
N LEU A 284 -6.29 4.79 -27.00
CA LEU A 284 -6.38 4.75 -28.46
C LEU A 284 -5.74 3.48 -29.04
N ALA A 285 -4.61 3.05 -28.48
CA ALA A 285 -3.95 1.80 -28.88
C ALA A 285 -4.82 0.58 -28.55
N LYS A 286 -5.49 0.57 -27.39
CA LYS A 286 -6.46 -0.47 -27.04
C LYS A 286 -7.63 -0.50 -28.01
N GLN A 287 -8.23 0.66 -28.30
CA GLN A 287 -9.36 0.77 -29.24
C GLN A 287 -8.96 0.21 -30.61
N LYS A 288 -7.79 0.58 -31.13
CA LYS A 288 -7.28 0.06 -32.40
C LYS A 288 -7.15 -1.47 -32.41
N MET A 289 -6.72 -2.08 -31.30
CA MET A 289 -6.61 -3.54 -31.19
C MET A 289 -7.98 -4.21 -31.16
N VAL A 290 -8.98 -3.58 -30.54
CA VAL A 290 -10.37 -4.03 -30.55
C VAL A 290 -10.97 -3.93 -31.96
N ASP A 291 -10.78 -2.80 -32.64
CA ASP A 291 -11.28 -2.56 -34.00
C ASP A 291 -10.69 -3.57 -35.02
N GLN A 292 -9.48 -4.04 -34.76
CA GLN A 292 -8.79 -5.05 -35.57
C GLN A 292 -9.16 -6.50 -35.20
N GLY A 293 -10.02 -6.70 -34.18
CA GLY A 293 -10.36 -8.04 -33.67
C GLY A 293 -9.23 -8.74 -32.92
N LEU A 294 -8.15 -8.02 -32.58
CA LEU A 294 -6.97 -8.55 -31.88
C LEU A 294 -7.12 -8.54 -30.36
N ALA A 295 -8.10 -7.82 -29.83
CA ALA A 295 -8.45 -7.77 -28.41
C ALA A 295 -9.96 -7.82 -28.21
N HIS A 296 -10.41 -8.46 -27.14
CA HIS A 296 -11.83 -8.47 -26.80
C HIS A 296 -12.29 -7.07 -26.33
N PRO A 297 -13.48 -6.56 -26.71
CA PRO A 297 -13.94 -5.21 -26.35
C PRO A 297 -13.99 -4.91 -24.85
N SER A 298 -14.10 -5.95 -24.02
CA SER A 298 -14.14 -5.84 -22.56
C SER A 298 -12.91 -5.15 -21.96
N VAL A 299 -11.79 -5.10 -22.70
CA VAL A 299 -10.62 -4.33 -22.28
C VAL A 299 -10.93 -2.84 -22.15
N MET A 300 -11.90 -2.31 -22.90
CA MET A 300 -12.24 -0.88 -22.89
C MET A 300 -13.01 -0.45 -21.64
N GLU A 301 -13.55 -1.39 -20.85
CA GLU A 301 -14.23 -1.09 -19.57
C GLU A 301 -13.30 -0.44 -18.54
N TYR A 302 -11.99 -0.69 -18.63
CA TYR A 302 -11.00 -0.21 -17.68
C TYR A 302 -9.85 0.53 -18.36
N GLY A 303 -9.55 1.73 -17.85
CA GLY A 303 -8.42 2.54 -18.30
C GLY A 303 -7.04 2.06 -17.82
N HIS A 304 -6.95 0.93 -17.12
CA HIS A 304 -5.71 0.42 -16.55
C HIS A 304 -5.56 -1.09 -16.74
N ALA A 305 -4.32 -1.59 -16.69
CA ALA A 305 -3.99 -3.00 -16.94
C ALA A 305 -4.29 -3.95 -15.76
N HIS A 306 -5.02 -3.51 -14.72
CA HIS A 306 -5.26 -4.28 -13.48
C HIS A 306 -3.99 -4.84 -12.80
N ASN A 307 -2.83 -4.28 -13.10
CA ASN A 307 -1.53 -4.58 -12.53
C ASN A 307 -0.68 -3.31 -12.66
N GLU A 308 -0.19 -2.77 -11.55
CA GLU A 308 0.45 -1.45 -11.56
C GLU A 308 1.78 -1.46 -12.35
N ILE A 309 2.51 -2.58 -12.32
CA ILE A 309 3.76 -2.75 -13.06
C ILE A 309 3.50 -2.70 -14.57
N LEU A 310 2.55 -3.50 -15.06
CA LEU A 310 2.18 -3.51 -16.48
C LEU A 310 1.57 -2.18 -16.91
N ASP A 311 0.72 -1.58 -16.07
CA ASP A 311 0.07 -0.30 -16.34
C ASP A 311 1.10 0.83 -16.48
N MET A 312 2.06 0.88 -15.56
CA MET A 312 3.14 1.86 -15.60
C MET A 312 4.04 1.63 -16.82
N TRP A 313 4.41 0.38 -17.12
CA TRP A 313 5.27 0.09 -18.25
C TRP A 313 4.59 0.43 -19.59
N VAL A 314 3.33 0.03 -19.79
CA VAL A 314 2.64 0.31 -21.06
C VAL A 314 2.37 1.80 -21.27
N LYS A 315 2.12 2.57 -20.21
CA LYS A 315 1.84 4.01 -20.31
C LYS A 315 3.08 4.90 -20.30
N ARG A 316 4.10 4.54 -19.52
CA ARG A 316 5.27 5.39 -19.22
C ARG A 316 6.60 4.79 -19.66
N GLY A 317 6.58 3.61 -20.27
CA GLY A 317 7.77 2.93 -20.75
C GLY A 317 8.69 2.47 -19.63
N LEU A 318 9.90 2.06 -20.02
CA LEU A 318 10.91 1.55 -19.12
C LEU A 318 11.30 2.55 -18.02
N ALA A 319 11.32 3.85 -18.34
CA ALA A 319 11.64 4.89 -17.36
C ALA A 319 10.60 4.97 -16.22
N GLY A 320 9.31 4.89 -16.57
CA GLY A 320 8.24 4.85 -15.57
C GLY A 320 8.25 3.57 -14.75
N LEU A 321 8.52 2.42 -15.38
CA LEU A 321 8.68 1.14 -14.68
C LEU A 321 9.82 1.21 -13.65
N ILE A 322 11.00 1.66 -14.05
CA ILE A 322 12.16 1.79 -13.15
C ILE A 322 11.82 2.74 -11.98
N LEU A 323 11.17 3.87 -12.26
CA LEU A 323 10.82 4.82 -11.21
C LEU A 323 9.79 4.24 -10.22
N LEU A 324 8.81 3.46 -10.69
CA LEU A 324 7.87 2.75 -9.82
C LEU A 324 8.58 1.73 -8.93
N LEU A 325 9.46 0.91 -9.51
CA LEU A 325 10.23 -0.07 -8.74
C LEU A 325 11.12 0.60 -7.69
N LEU A 326 11.75 1.73 -8.03
CA LEU A 326 12.53 2.54 -7.08
C LEU A 326 11.65 3.15 -5.99
N PHE A 327 10.44 3.59 -6.33
CA PHE A 327 9.47 4.15 -5.39
C PHE A 327 9.07 3.14 -4.30
N TYR A 328 8.99 1.85 -4.64
CA TYR A 328 8.78 0.78 -3.66
C TYR A 328 10.08 0.34 -2.97
N ALA A 329 11.17 0.14 -3.71
CA ALA A 329 12.40 -0.44 -3.20
C ALA A 329 13.16 0.50 -2.24
N VAL A 330 13.21 1.80 -2.53
CA VAL A 330 14.02 2.74 -1.74
C VAL A 330 13.51 2.89 -0.30
N PRO A 331 12.21 3.09 -0.03
CA PRO A 331 11.69 3.06 1.33
C PRO A 331 12.03 1.74 2.06
N VAL A 332 11.88 0.58 1.41
CA VAL A 332 12.29 -0.71 2.00
C VAL A 332 13.77 -0.66 2.39
N CYS A 333 14.66 -0.28 1.47
CA CYS A 333 16.09 -0.21 1.72
C CYS A 333 16.49 0.80 2.81
N ILE A 334 15.78 1.93 2.94
CA ILE A 334 16.07 2.97 3.94
C ILE A 334 15.54 2.59 5.33
N PHE A 335 14.35 2.02 5.38
CA PHE A 335 13.71 1.69 6.65
C PHE A 335 14.17 0.33 7.19
N TRP A 336 14.66 -0.58 6.36
CA TRP A 336 15.13 -1.90 6.78
C TRP A 336 16.06 -1.81 8.02
N PRO A 337 15.68 -2.40 9.16
CA PRO A 337 16.36 -2.23 10.43
C PRO A 337 17.57 -3.17 10.54
N THR A 338 18.68 -2.83 9.89
CA THR A 338 19.92 -3.60 10.06
C THR A 338 20.52 -3.36 11.46
N PRO A 339 21.24 -4.35 12.04
CA PRO A 339 21.91 -4.18 13.34
C PRO A 339 22.84 -2.97 13.38
N ARG A 340 23.55 -2.69 12.28
CA ARG A 340 24.43 -1.50 12.15
C ARG A 340 23.66 -0.19 12.30
N ARG A 341 22.45 -0.10 11.74
CA ARG A 341 21.60 1.11 11.85
C ARG A 341 21.01 1.24 13.24
N LEU A 342 20.57 0.14 13.84
CA LEU A 342 20.05 0.12 15.20
C LEU A 342 21.13 0.40 16.25
N GLY A 343 22.38 0.04 15.98
CA GLY A 343 23.52 0.30 16.85
C GLY A 343 23.84 1.79 17.03
N ARG A 344 23.33 2.67 16.14
CA ARG A 344 23.49 4.13 16.25
C ARG A 344 22.51 4.79 17.21
N ALA A 345 21.47 4.09 17.64
CA ALA A 345 20.51 4.63 18.61
C ALA A 345 20.85 4.17 20.03
N ASP A 346 20.43 4.99 20.98
CA ASP A 346 20.49 4.71 22.41
C ASP A 346 19.83 3.36 22.72
N VAL A 347 20.39 2.65 23.70
CA VAL A 347 19.96 1.30 24.09
C VAL A 347 18.48 1.28 24.45
N GLU A 348 18.00 2.31 25.15
CA GLU A 348 16.60 2.45 25.57
C GLU A 348 15.63 2.66 24.40
N GLN A 349 16.09 3.26 23.30
CA GLN A 349 15.27 3.58 22.14
C GLN A 349 15.33 2.53 21.04
N ARG A 350 16.28 1.59 21.13
CA ARG A 350 16.57 0.60 20.08
C ARG A 350 15.35 -0.24 19.70
N SER A 351 14.58 -0.73 20.68
CA SER A 351 13.37 -1.53 20.43
C SER A 351 12.28 -0.71 19.73
N LYS A 352 12.05 0.51 20.21
CA LYS A 352 11.09 1.46 19.61
C LYS A 352 11.48 1.84 18.19
N MET A 353 12.77 2.06 17.92
CA MET A 353 13.28 2.34 16.59
C MET A 353 13.17 1.14 15.65
N LEU A 354 13.46 -0.08 16.14
CA LEU A 354 13.22 -1.33 15.38
C LEU A 354 11.75 -1.43 14.98
N ALA A 355 10.85 -1.23 15.94
CA ALA A 355 9.42 -1.35 15.73
C ALA A 355 8.88 -0.33 14.72
N LEU A 356 9.30 0.93 14.82
CA LEU A 356 8.92 1.98 13.87
C LEU A 356 9.47 1.72 12.47
N ARG A 357 10.73 1.29 12.36
CA ARG A 357 11.36 0.91 11.09
C ARG A 357 10.66 -0.29 10.44
N ALA A 358 10.27 -1.28 11.24
CA ALA A 358 9.51 -2.42 10.77
C ALA A 358 8.14 -1.97 10.23
N ALA A 359 7.38 -1.19 10.99
CA ALA A 359 6.11 -0.63 10.55
C ALA A 359 6.25 0.15 9.22
N ALA A 360 7.25 1.03 9.10
CA ALA A 360 7.50 1.79 7.88
C ALA A 360 7.91 0.91 6.68
N THR A 361 8.66 -0.16 6.91
CA THR A 361 9.08 -1.12 5.87
C THR A 361 7.91 -1.93 5.33
N LEU A 362 6.91 -2.22 6.16
CA LEU A 362 5.74 -2.99 5.75
C LEU A 362 4.82 -2.23 4.79
N LEU A 363 4.85 -0.90 4.77
CA LEU A 363 4.01 -0.09 3.89
C LEU A 363 4.21 -0.41 2.39
N PRO A 364 5.43 -0.27 1.82
CA PRO A 364 5.65 -0.63 0.42
C PRO A 364 5.42 -2.12 0.15
N LEU A 365 5.70 -3.01 1.11
CA LEU A 365 5.49 -4.45 0.94
C LEU A 365 4.00 -4.84 0.93
N ALA A 366 3.16 -4.11 1.67
CA ALA A 366 1.71 -4.34 1.71
C ALA A 366 1.01 -3.94 0.41
N TYR A 367 1.63 -3.08 -0.40
CA TYR A 367 1.09 -2.52 -1.64
C TYR A 367 1.79 -2.99 -2.91
N PHE A 368 2.91 -3.71 -2.78
CA PHE A 368 3.63 -4.22 -3.92
C PHE A 368 2.81 -5.32 -4.62
N GLY A 369 2.17 -4.97 -5.75
CA GLY A 369 1.36 -5.90 -6.55
C GLY A 369 0.36 -5.21 -7.45
#